data_AF-A0A076H5J0-F1
#
_entry.id   AF-A0A076H5J0-F1
#
_cell.length_a   1.000
_cell.length_b   1.000
_cell.length_c   1.000
_cell.angle_alpha   90.00
_cell.angle_beta   90.00
_cell.angle_gamma   90.00
#
_symmetry.space_group_name_H-M   'P 1'
#
loop_
_entity.id
_entity.type
_entity.pdbx_description
1 polymer ?
#
loop_
_entity_poly.entity_id
_entity_poly.type
_entity_poly.pdbx_seq_one_letter_code
_entity_poly.pdbx_strand_id
1 'polypeptide(L)' 'MYSLRREHNHESITERWQALDEYFVCITECDINDQVCVTTCLTKHLKIDDGSDLSMAT' A
#
# COMPACT_ATOMS: atom_id res chain seq x y z
N MET A 1 1.81 -32.38 6.87
CA MET A 1 2.22 -31.57 5.71
C MET A 1 0.97 -30.91 5.14
N TYR A 2 0.68 -29.66 5.53
CA TYR A 2 -0.42 -28.92 4.92
C TYR A 2 0.13 -28.20 3.69
N SER A 3 -0.31 -28.65 2.52
CA SER A 3 -0.01 -28.00 1.26
C SER A 3 -0.72 -26.65 1.23
N LEU A 4 0.04 -25.56 1.33
CA LEU A 4 -0.40 -24.21 0.94
C LEU A 4 -0.49 -24.16 -0.59
N ARG A 5 -1.44 -24.93 -1.13
CA ARG A 5 -1.92 -24.77 -2.50
C ARG A 5 -2.85 -23.56 -2.48
N ARG A 6 -2.42 -22.50 -3.16
CA ARG A 6 -3.08 -21.20 -3.41
C ARG A 6 -2.61 -20.13 -2.43
N GLU A 7 -1.74 -19.26 -2.94
CA GLU A 7 -1.60 -17.81 -2.63
C GLU A 7 -0.20 -17.35 -3.06
N HIS A 8 0.09 -17.36 -4.36
CA HIS A 8 1.33 -16.79 -4.90
C HIS A 8 1.00 -15.82 -6.04
N ASN A 9 0.08 -14.90 -5.75
CA ASN A 9 0.08 -13.54 -6.32
C ASN A 9 0.59 -12.55 -5.26
N HIS A 10 1.40 -13.02 -4.31
CA HIS A 10 1.95 -12.20 -3.26
C HIS A 10 3.23 -11.55 -3.74
N GLU A 11 3.20 -10.21 -3.84
CA GLU A 11 4.41 -9.39 -3.77
C GLU A 11 5.28 -9.89 -2.61
N SER A 12 6.55 -10.11 -2.90
CA SER A 12 7.55 -10.47 -1.91
C SER A 12 7.57 -9.44 -0.78
N ILE A 13 8.00 -9.85 0.42
CA ILE A 13 8.14 -8.96 1.56
C ILE A 13 8.98 -7.72 1.18
N THR A 14 10.03 -7.91 0.36
CA THR A 14 10.86 -6.83 -0.15
C THR A 14 10.08 -5.83 -1.01
N GLU A 15 9.25 -6.30 -1.94
CA GLU A 15 8.43 -5.44 -2.79
C GLU A 15 7.44 -4.60 -1.97
N ARG A 16 6.86 -5.19 -0.91
CA ARG A 16 5.98 -4.45 0.03
C ARG A 16 6.72 -3.33 0.77
N TRP A 17 7.93 -3.60 1.23
CA TRP A 17 8.74 -2.58 1.92
C TRP A 17 9.17 -1.46 0.97
N GLN A 18 9.52 -1.80 -0.26
CA GLN A 18 9.84 -0.81 -1.28
C GLN A 18 8.63 0.09 -1.58
N ALA A 19 7.43 -0.50 -1.71
CA ALA A 19 6.20 0.25 -1.92
C ALA A 19 5.90 1.24 -0.78
N LEU A 20 6.18 0.86 0.48
CA LEU A 20 6.07 1.75 1.64
C LEU A 20 7.09 2.88 1.62
N ASP A 21 8.34 2.60 1.25
CA ASP A 21 9.40 3.62 1.15
C ASP A 21 9.04 4.68 0.10
N GLU A 22 8.60 4.23 -1.08
CA GLU A 22 8.15 5.12 -2.15
C GLU A 22 6.90 5.93 -1.75
N TYR A 23 5.97 5.33 -1.00
CA TYR A 23 4.83 6.05 -0.42
C TYR A 23 5.27 7.17 0.54
N PHE A 24 6.23 6.90 1.44
CA PHE A 24 6.72 7.91 2.40
C PHE A 24 7.42 9.07 1.70
N VAL A 25 8.14 8.83 0.61
CA VAL A 25 8.67 9.92 -0.21
C VAL A 25 7.52 10.72 -0.82
N CYS A 26 6.56 10.05 -1.46
CA CYS A 26 5.41 10.70 -2.11
C CYS A 26 4.61 11.59 -1.15
N ILE A 27 4.30 11.11 0.06
CA ILE A 27 3.46 11.86 1.01
C ILE A 27 4.18 13.09 1.58
N THR A 28 5.51 13.10 1.62
CA THR A 28 6.28 14.25 2.11
C THR A 28 6.29 15.43 1.14
N GLU A 29 5.99 15.18 -0.14
CA GLU A 29 5.85 16.22 -1.16
C GLU A 29 4.44 16.83 -1.19
N CYS A 30 3.45 16.16 -0.57
CA CYS A 30 2.07 16.63 -0.51
C CYS A 30 1.87 17.68 0.59
N ASP A 31 0.99 18.66 0.32
CA ASP A 31 0.35 19.41 1.40
C ASP A 31 -0.60 18.46 2.15
N ILE A 32 -0.59 18.50 3.48
CA ILE A 32 -1.42 17.61 4.31
C ILE A 32 -2.93 17.80 4.07
N ASN A 33 -3.34 18.95 3.54
CA ASN A 33 -4.74 19.25 3.21
C ASN A 33 -5.08 18.91 1.75
N ASP A 34 -4.08 18.58 0.91
CA ASP A 34 -4.32 18.12 -0.44
C ASP A 34 -4.70 16.64 -0.44
N GLN A 35 -6.00 16.40 -0.21
CA GLN A 35 -6.58 15.06 -0.21
C GLN A 35 -6.37 14.32 -1.54
N VAL A 36 -6.25 15.03 -2.65
CA VAL A 36 -5.99 14.40 -3.96
C VAL A 36 -4.57 13.88 -4.01
N CYS A 37 -3.60 14.65 -3.54
CA CYS A 37 -2.20 14.23 -3.46
C CYS A 37 -2.03 13.01 -2.53
N VAL A 38 -2.61 13.07 -1.32
CA VAL A 38 -2.57 11.97 -0.35
C VAL A 38 -3.19 10.68 -0.93
N THR A 39 -4.37 10.79 -1.54
CA THR A 39 -5.05 9.64 -2.16
C THR A 39 -4.24 9.09 -3.33
N THR A 40 -3.66 9.96 -4.16
CA THR A 40 -2.81 9.54 -5.28
C THR A 40 -1.60 8.74 -4.80
N CYS A 41 -0.91 9.18 -3.74
CA CYS A 41 0.23 8.45 -3.17
C CYS A 41 -0.18 7.08 -2.62
N LEU A 42 -1.32 7.01 -1.93
CA LEU A 42 -1.87 5.76 -1.40
C LEU A 42 -2.23 4.76 -2.51
N THR A 43 -2.97 5.21 -3.53
CA THR A 43 -3.40 4.33 -4.63
C THR A 43 -2.21 3.93 -5.51
N LYS A 44 -1.27 4.84 -5.77
CA LYS A 44 -0.13 4.56 -6.65
C LYS A 44 0.87 3.58 -6.04
N HIS A 45 1.21 3.76 -4.76
CA HIS A 45 2.27 2.97 -4.13
C HIS A 45 1.72 1.81 -3.30
N LEU A 46 0.60 2.01 -2.59
CA LEU A 46 0.04 0.97 -1.73
C LEU A 46 -1.13 0.22 -2.37
N LYS A 47 -1.58 0.61 -3.59
CA LYS A 47 -2.73 0.03 -4.29
C LYS A 47 -4.02 0.01 -3.47
N ILE A 48 -4.13 0.93 -2.51
CA ILE A 48 -5.32 1.11 -1.69
C ILE A 48 -6.31 1.93 -2.53
N ASP A 49 -7.29 1.25 -3.10
CA ASP A 49 -8.27 1.87 -4.01
C ASP A 49 -9.50 2.42 -3.27
N ASP A 50 -9.89 1.84 -2.12
CA ASP A 50 -11.19 2.22 -1.50
C ASP A 50 -11.32 1.91 0.02
N GLY A 51 -10.25 2.07 0.80
CA GLY A 51 -10.28 1.94 2.28
C GLY A 51 -10.63 0.55 2.83
N SER A 52 -10.98 -0.41 1.97
CA SER A 52 -11.31 -1.80 2.33
C SER A 52 -10.10 -2.55 2.91
N ASP A 53 -8.88 -2.19 2.50
CA ASP A 53 -7.63 -2.75 3.03
C ASP A 53 -7.23 -2.21 4.41
N LEU A 54 -7.79 -1.07 4.85
CA LEU A 54 -7.56 -0.53 6.20
C LEU A 54 -8.41 -1.22 7.28
N SER A 55 -9.35 -2.08 6.87
CA SER A 55 -10.26 -2.80 7.77
C SER A 55 -9.58 -3.94 8.56
N MET A 56 -8.31 -4.26 8.30
CA MET A 56 -7.55 -5.30 8.99
C MET A 56 -6.72 -4.81 10.19
N ALA A 57 -6.90 -3.55 10.63
CA ALA A 57 -6.14 -2.96 11.74
C ALA A 57 -6.96 -2.76 13.05
N THR A 58 -8.00 -3.58 13.28
CA THR A 58 -8.75 -3.63 14.57
C THR A 58 -8.48 -4.93 15.32
#